data_AF-A0A330M2V9-F1
#
_entry.id   AF-A0A330M2V9-F1
#
_cell.length_a   1.000
_cell.length_b   1.000
_cell.length_c   1.000
_cell.angle_alpha   90.00
_cell.angle_beta   90.00
_cell.angle_gamma   90.00
#
_symmetry.space_group_name_H-M   'P 1'
#
loop_
_entity.id
_entity.type
_entity.pdbx_description
1 polymer ?
#
loop_
_entity_poly.entity_id
_entity_poly.type
_entity_poly.pdbx_seq_one_letter_code
_entity_poly.pdbx_strand_id
1 'polypeptide(L)'
;MRTSIKFRLIFLICAISSYTLGFQLLPENLDGANSHLYVLVFSMLYFFILPIIYWYCIIKALWQARNLSGDPRVHILDTFQEEDDKKRSLALVLASEPASWYYAIAYLSRNHVSGITHLKLRSAARWHWLLMTLATLAMAALAYVIISPWSELLAIIVSSITGYGVIMLAANYRISSYFSIYGHREKLVINNSIWGFISIKVAYIASVALGRYPRKDDKEGLSWLW
;
A
#
# COMPACT_ATOMS: atom_id res chain seq x y z
N MET A 1 -0.40 6.08 14.16
CA MET A 1 -1.03 5.33 13.05
C MET A 1 -2.56 5.48 12.95
N ARG A 2 -3.31 5.57 14.07
CA ARG A 2 -4.76 5.90 14.06
C ARG A 2 -5.10 7.18 13.28
N THR A 3 -4.15 8.10 13.09
CA THR A 3 -4.35 9.37 12.36
C THR A 3 -4.31 9.23 10.83
N SER A 4 -3.40 8.43 10.25
CA SER A 4 -3.32 8.27 8.78
C SER A 4 -4.57 7.60 8.19
N ILE A 5 -5.10 6.56 8.84
CA ILE A 5 -6.35 5.91 8.43
C ILE A 5 -7.53 6.88 8.52
N LYS A 6 -7.57 7.73 9.56
CA LYS A 6 -8.59 8.78 9.68
C LYS A 6 -8.55 9.76 8.51
N PHE A 7 -7.38 10.21 8.08
CA PHE A 7 -7.27 11.12 6.93
C PHE A 7 -7.76 10.50 5.63
N ARG A 8 -7.50 9.21 5.40
CA ARG A 8 -7.99 8.46 4.23
C ARG A 8 -9.50 8.27 4.26
N LEU A 9 -10.06 7.93 5.41
CA LEU A 9 -11.50 7.83 5.60
C LEU A 9 -12.19 9.19 5.45
N ILE A 10 -11.58 10.26 5.97
CA ILE A 10 -12.06 11.64 5.79
C ILE A 10 -12.06 11.98 4.30
N PHE A 11 -10.96 11.73 3.57
CA PHE A 11 -10.92 11.97 2.13
C PHE A 11 -11.97 11.13 1.39
N LEU A 12 -12.10 9.84 1.69
CA LEU A 12 -13.07 8.96 1.05
C LEU A 12 -14.51 9.42 1.29
N ILE A 13 -14.85 9.76 2.55
CA ILE A 13 -16.16 10.29 2.91
C ILE A 13 -16.40 11.64 2.23
N CYS A 14 -15.43 12.54 2.25
CA CYS A 14 -15.52 13.81 1.53
C CYS A 14 -15.74 13.58 0.04
N ALA A 15 -14.99 12.69 -0.59
CA ALA A 15 -15.12 12.39 -2.03
C ALA A 15 -16.49 11.80 -2.36
N ILE A 16 -16.95 10.79 -1.61
CA ILE A 16 -18.27 10.18 -1.80
C ILE A 16 -19.37 11.23 -1.61
N SER A 17 -19.35 11.97 -0.51
CA SER A 17 -20.34 13.02 -0.22
C SER A 17 -20.32 14.14 -1.28
N SER A 18 -19.14 14.54 -1.76
CA SER A 18 -19.01 15.55 -2.81
C SER A 18 -19.58 15.05 -4.14
N TYR A 19 -19.42 13.76 -4.43
CA TYR A 19 -19.90 13.15 -5.66
C TYR A 19 -21.42 12.95 -5.62
N THR A 20 -21.97 12.46 -4.50
CA THR A 20 -23.42 12.30 -4.33
C THR A 20 -24.15 13.63 -4.36
N LEU A 21 -23.62 14.65 -3.67
CA LEU A 21 -24.19 15.99 -3.70
C LEU A 21 -24.08 16.62 -5.09
N GLY A 22 -22.98 16.43 -5.80
CA GLY A 22 -22.87 16.92 -7.19
C GLY A 22 -23.87 16.26 -8.10
N PHE A 23 -24.04 14.94 -8.01
CA PHE A 23 -25.05 14.25 -8.82
C PHE A 23 -26.49 14.74 -8.55
N GLN A 24 -26.79 15.15 -7.31
CA GLN A 24 -28.13 15.63 -6.95
C GLN A 24 -28.36 17.13 -7.20
N LEU A 25 -27.32 17.95 -7.06
CA LEU A 25 -27.43 19.42 -7.04
C LEU A 25 -26.85 20.11 -8.27
N LEU A 26 -26.06 19.42 -9.09
CA LEU A 26 -25.53 20.01 -10.32
C LEU A 26 -26.67 20.13 -11.34
N PRO A 27 -26.98 21.35 -11.82
CA PRO A 27 -28.09 21.55 -12.74
C PRO A 27 -27.75 20.99 -14.12
N GLU A 28 -28.75 20.38 -14.79
CA GLU A 28 -28.59 19.87 -16.16
C GLU A 28 -28.41 21.01 -17.18
N ASN A 29 -29.04 22.17 -16.93
CA ASN A 29 -29.01 23.35 -17.78
C ASN A 29 -28.72 24.63 -16.97
N LEU A 30 -28.20 25.67 -17.63
CA LEU A 30 -27.79 26.91 -16.97
C LEU A 30 -28.91 27.94 -16.74
N ASP A 31 -30.16 27.59 -17.02
CA ASP A 31 -31.27 28.57 -17.00
C ASP A 31 -31.78 28.94 -15.59
N GLY A 32 -31.36 28.21 -14.55
CA GLY A 32 -31.78 28.46 -13.17
C GLY A 32 -31.07 29.66 -12.53
N ALA A 33 -31.77 30.39 -11.65
CA ALA A 33 -31.24 31.60 -10.99
C ALA A 33 -29.88 31.40 -10.26
N ASN A 34 -29.63 30.20 -9.73
CA ASN A 34 -28.40 29.85 -9.01
C ASN A 34 -27.53 28.82 -9.76
N SER A 35 -27.85 28.50 -11.02
CA SER A 35 -27.20 27.42 -11.79
C SER A 35 -25.69 27.64 -11.91
N HIS A 36 -25.28 28.85 -12.27
CA HIS A 36 -23.89 29.28 -12.40
C HIS A 36 -23.13 29.19 -11.07
N LEU A 37 -23.79 29.49 -9.95
CA LEU A 37 -23.19 29.40 -8.62
C LEU A 37 -22.93 27.93 -8.24
N TYR A 38 -23.89 27.02 -8.48
CA TYR A 38 -23.69 25.60 -8.22
C TYR A 38 -22.55 25.01 -9.06
N VAL A 39 -22.53 25.31 -10.36
CA VAL A 39 -21.45 24.85 -11.26
C VAL A 39 -20.09 25.36 -10.80
N LEU A 40 -19.99 26.64 -10.41
CA LEU A 40 -18.74 27.22 -9.90
C LEU A 40 -18.28 26.54 -8.61
N VAL A 41 -19.19 26.33 -7.66
CA VAL A 41 -18.86 25.68 -6.38
C VAL A 41 -18.39 24.24 -6.59
N PHE A 42 -19.11 23.43 -7.38
CA PHE A 42 -18.72 22.04 -7.63
C PHE A 42 -17.45 21.92 -8.48
N SER A 43 -17.23 22.86 -9.41
CA SER A 43 -15.95 22.93 -10.15
C SER A 43 -14.78 23.21 -9.20
N MET A 44 -14.92 24.18 -8.29
CA MET A 44 -13.89 24.46 -7.28
C MET A 44 -13.69 23.26 -6.34
N LEU A 45 -14.76 22.58 -5.96
CA LEU A 45 -14.71 21.39 -5.12
C LEU A 45 -13.92 20.26 -5.77
N TYR A 46 -14.20 19.95 -7.04
CA TYR A 46 -13.60 18.82 -7.75
C TYR A 46 -12.19 19.09 -8.25
N PHE A 47 -11.92 20.28 -8.76
CA PHE A 47 -10.62 20.59 -9.37
C PHE A 47 -9.61 21.20 -8.41
N PHE A 48 -10.04 21.73 -7.26
CA PHE A 48 -9.13 22.35 -6.29
C PHE A 48 -9.22 21.70 -4.91
N ILE A 49 -10.41 21.68 -4.29
CA ILE A 49 -10.54 21.26 -2.89
C ILE A 49 -10.20 19.76 -2.72
N LEU A 50 -10.81 18.87 -3.50
CA LEU A 50 -10.53 17.43 -3.43
C LEU A 50 -9.05 17.11 -3.71
N PRO A 51 -8.41 17.64 -4.77
CA PRO A 51 -6.97 17.47 -4.99
C PRO A 51 -6.10 17.97 -3.83
N ILE A 52 -6.42 19.14 -3.25
CA ILE A 52 -5.68 19.69 -2.11
C ILE A 52 -5.80 18.78 -0.88
N ILE A 53 -7.02 18.31 -0.57
CA ILE A 53 -7.24 17.37 0.55
C ILE A 53 -6.48 16.06 0.29
N TYR A 54 -6.52 15.54 -0.95
CA TYR A 54 -5.79 14.34 -1.34
C TYR A 54 -4.28 14.50 -1.13
N TRP A 55 -3.70 15.58 -1.64
CA TRP A 55 -2.27 15.89 -1.47
C TRP A 55 -1.91 16.09 0.00
N TYR A 56 -2.74 16.79 0.77
CA TYR A 56 -2.54 16.94 2.21
C TYR A 56 -2.50 15.58 2.92
N CYS A 57 -3.42 14.67 2.59
CA CYS A 57 -3.46 13.32 3.16
C CYS A 57 -2.20 12.53 2.81
N ILE A 58 -1.76 12.57 1.55
CA ILE A 58 -0.50 11.95 1.11
C ILE A 58 0.68 12.54 1.89
N ILE A 59 0.84 13.86 1.91
CA ILE A 59 1.98 14.52 2.56
C ILE A 59 2.00 14.18 4.06
N LYS A 60 0.86 14.20 4.74
CA LYS A 60 0.79 13.83 6.17
C LYS A 60 1.10 12.35 6.39
N ALA A 61 0.64 11.46 5.50
CA ALA A 61 0.97 10.04 5.56
C ALA A 61 2.47 9.81 5.35
N LEU A 62 3.08 10.45 4.36
CA LEU A 62 4.52 10.40 4.09
C LEU A 62 5.34 11.01 5.23
N TRP A 63 4.87 12.10 5.83
CA TRP A 63 5.52 12.73 6.99
C TRP A 63 5.44 11.85 8.24
N GLN A 64 4.30 11.19 8.47
CA GLN A 64 4.19 10.20 9.53
C GLN A 64 5.14 9.03 9.26
N ALA A 65 5.25 8.56 8.02
CA ALA A 65 6.17 7.49 7.64
C ALA A 65 7.64 7.85 7.87
N ARG A 66 8.03 9.13 7.69
CA ARG A 66 9.39 9.61 7.96
C ARG A 66 9.82 9.44 9.42
N ASN A 67 8.88 9.56 10.36
CA ASN A 67 9.17 9.45 11.78
C ASN A 67 9.11 8.01 12.28
N LEU A 68 8.79 7.04 11.42
CA LEU A 68 8.81 5.63 11.75
C LEU A 68 10.23 5.09 11.61
N SER A 69 10.84 4.71 12.75
CA SER A 69 12.05 3.90 12.75
C SER A 69 11.67 2.44 12.55
N GLY A 70 12.01 1.88 11.40
CA GLY A 70 11.69 0.49 11.04
C GLY A 70 10.36 0.30 10.30
N ASP A 71 9.97 -0.95 10.12
CA ASP A 71 8.82 -1.35 9.31
C ASP A 71 7.48 -1.02 10.01
N PRO A 72 6.57 -0.27 9.36
CA PRO A 72 5.23 0.02 9.87
C PRO A 72 4.42 -1.23 10.27
N ARG A 73 4.64 -2.37 9.60
CA ARG A 73 3.95 -3.64 9.86
C ARG A 73 4.31 -4.24 11.21
N VAL A 74 5.57 -4.09 11.65
CA VAL A 74 6.03 -4.59 12.96
C VAL A 74 5.28 -3.90 14.10
N HIS A 75 5.13 -2.57 14.01
CA HIS A 75 4.44 -1.78 15.04
C HIS A 75 2.95 -2.14 15.17
N ILE A 76 2.30 -2.50 14.05
CA ILE A 76 0.91 -2.93 14.05
C ILE A 76 0.78 -4.32 14.66
N LEU A 77 1.69 -5.23 14.33
CA LEU A 77 1.69 -6.56 14.93
C LEU A 77 1.83 -6.49 16.46
N ASP A 78 2.65 -5.55 16.97
CA ASP A 78 2.76 -5.28 18.41
C ASP A 78 1.45 -4.73 19.00
N THR A 79 0.75 -3.87 18.27
CA THR A 79 -0.49 -3.23 18.73
C THR A 79 -1.67 -4.21 18.80
N PHE A 80 -1.72 -5.20 17.90
CA PHE A 80 -2.81 -6.16 17.78
C PHE A 80 -2.41 -7.58 18.21
N GLN A 81 -1.35 -7.71 19.01
CA GLN A 81 -0.82 -9.02 19.41
C GLN A 81 -1.83 -9.85 20.22
N GLU A 82 -2.66 -9.19 21.03
CA GLU A 82 -3.66 -9.82 21.91
C GLU A 82 -5.05 -9.96 21.26
N GLU A 83 -5.23 -9.46 20.04
CA GLU A 83 -6.51 -9.54 19.33
C GLU A 83 -6.64 -10.83 18.49
N ASP A 84 -7.89 -11.18 18.15
CA ASP A 84 -8.23 -12.33 17.30
C ASP A 84 -7.44 -12.32 15.97
N ASP A 85 -7.07 -13.50 15.49
CA ASP A 85 -6.25 -13.71 14.30
C ASP A 85 -6.81 -13.01 13.06
N LYS A 86 -8.13 -12.95 12.93
CA LYS A 86 -8.81 -12.23 11.85
C LYS A 86 -8.52 -10.74 11.90
N LYS A 87 -8.58 -10.13 13.08
CA LYS A 87 -8.34 -8.70 13.27
C LYS A 87 -6.87 -8.36 13.08
N ARG A 88 -5.98 -9.22 13.57
CA ARG A 88 -4.53 -9.10 13.36
C ARG A 88 -4.17 -9.17 11.88
N SER A 89 -4.75 -10.13 11.15
CA SER A 89 -4.54 -10.28 9.70
C SER A 89 -5.07 -9.07 8.94
N LEU A 90 -6.28 -8.59 9.27
CA LEU A 90 -6.85 -7.38 8.69
C LEU A 90 -5.95 -6.16 8.96
N ALA A 91 -5.46 -6.01 10.19
CA ALA A 91 -4.56 -4.93 10.56
C ALA A 91 -3.25 -4.99 9.75
N LEU A 92 -2.72 -6.17 9.47
CA LEU A 92 -1.54 -6.37 8.63
C LEU A 92 -1.81 -6.02 7.15
N VAL A 93 -2.99 -6.32 6.63
CA VAL A 93 -3.40 -5.87 5.28
C VAL A 93 -3.46 -4.34 5.24
N LEU A 94 -4.08 -3.72 6.25
CA LEU A 94 -4.15 -2.26 6.36
C LEU A 94 -2.76 -1.63 6.58
N ALA A 95 -1.81 -2.37 7.17
CA ALA A 95 -0.41 -1.99 7.31
C ALA A 95 0.36 -1.97 6.00
N SER A 96 -0.01 -2.87 5.08
CA SER A 96 0.75 -3.14 3.87
C SER A 96 0.73 -1.94 2.92
N GLU A 97 -0.31 -1.13 2.99
CA GLU A 97 -0.46 0.06 2.17
C GLU A 97 0.49 1.21 2.61
N PRO A 98 0.56 1.65 3.88
CA PRO A 98 1.58 2.60 4.31
C PRO A 98 3.00 2.02 4.24
N ALA A 99 3.16 0.71 4.42
CA ALA A 99 4.45 0.03 4.22
C ALA A 99 4.88 0.08 2.75
N SER A 100 3.94 -0.04 1.80
CA SER A 100 4.24 0.07 0.37
C SER A 100 4.85 1.42 0.03
N TRP A 101 4.29 2.51 0.54
CA TRP A 101 4.88 3.84 0.35
C TRP A 101 6.24 3.99 1.02
N TYR A 102 6.36 3.52 2.26
CA TYR A 102 7.61 3.55 3.03
C TYR A 102 8.76 2.86 2.27
N TYR A 103 8.48 1.68 1.69
CA TYR A 103 9.47 0.91 0.95
C TYR A 103 9.58 1.27 -0.53
N ALA A 104 8.57 1.86 -1.17
CA ALA A 104 8.69 2.29 -2.57
C ALA A 104 9.66 3.47 -2.70
N ILE A 105 9.62 4.42 -1.76
CA ILE A 105 10.40 5.65 -1.82
C ILE A 105 11.70 5.50 -1.02
N ALA A 106 12.85 5.56 -1.72
CA ALA A 106 14.19 5.41 -1.12
C ALA A 106 14.42 6.32 0.08
N TYR A 107 13.98 7.57 -0.03
CA TYR A 107 14.12 8.59 0.99
C TYR A 107 13.40 8.24 2.31
N LEU A 108 12.24 7.58 2.27
CA LEU A 108 11.48 7.25 3.48
C LEU A 108 12.11 6.09 4.26
N SER A 109 12.62 5.10 3.54
CA SER A 109 13.30 3.93 4.11
C SER A 109 14.78 4.16 4.47
N ARG A 110 15.34 5.36 4.30
CA ARG A 110 16.79 5.61 4.45
C ARG A 110 17.31 5.36 5.87
N ASN A 111 16.44 5.55 6.87
CA ASN A 111 16.72 5.31 8.28
C ASN A 111 16.20 3.94 8.74
N HIS A 112 15.85 3.05 7.81
CA HIS A 112 15.46 1.69 8.15
C HIS A 112 16.65 0.94 8.73
N VAL A 113 16.38 -0.02 9.64
CA VAL A 113 17.42 -0.85 10.21
C VAL A 113 18.13 -1.63 9.10
N SER A 114 19.45 -1.74 9.20
CA SER A 114 20.25 -2.48 8.22
C SER A 114 19.87 -3.96 8.22
N GLY A 115 19.87 -4.54 7.01
CA GLY A 115 19.68 -5.97 6.82
C GLY A 115 20.81 -6.76 7.49
N ILE A 116 20.46 -7.88 8.12
CA ILE A 116 21.44 -8.88 8.55
C ILE A 116 21.95 -9.61 7.31
N THR A 117 21.02 -10.02 6.43
CA THR A 117 21.32 -10.71 5.17
C THR A 117 20.12 -10.61 4.21
N HIS A 118 20.27 -11.17 3.01
CA HIS A 118 19.26 -11.11 1.95
C HIS A 118 18.77 -12.51 1.58
N LEU A 119 17.46 -12.65 1.40
CA LEU A 119 16.88 -13.84 0.80
C LEU A 119 17.12 -13.82 -0.72
N LYS A 120 17.42 -14.98 -1.30
CA LYS A 120 17.55 -15.11 -2.76
C LYS A 120 16.16 -15.19 -3.40
N LEU A 121 15.53 -14.04 -3.58
CA LEU A 121 14.19 -13.92 -4.14
C LEU A 121 14.23 -13.52 -5.62
N ARG A 122 13.29 -14.07 -6.43
CA ARG A 122 13.10 -13.62 -7.82
C ARG A 122 12.62 -12.16 -7.89
N SER A 123 11.81 -11.75 -6.92
CA SER A 123 11.33 -10.38 -6.75
C SER A 123 12.44 -9.37 -6.44
N ALA A 124 13.62 -9.82 -6.02
CA ALA A 124 14.80 -8.97 -5.84
C ALA A 124 15.54 -8.67 -7.17
N ALA A 125 15.18 -9.33 -8.28
CA ALA A 125 15.82 -9.08 -9.57
C ALA A 125 15.22 -7.84 -10.24
N ARG A 126 16.07 -6.91 -10.69
CA ARG A 126 15.67 -5.68 -11.40
C ARG A 126 14.82 -5.95 -12.64
N TRP A 127 15.15 -6.99 -13.40
CA TRP A 127 14.39 -7.38 -14.59
C TRP A 127 12.98 -7.86 -14.25
N HIS A 128 12.82 -8.60 -13.15
CA HIS A 128 11.50 -9.02 -12.71
C HIS A 128 10.66 -7.81 -12.29
N TRP A 129 11.24 -6.86 -11.56
CA TRP A 129 10.57 -5.60 -11.22
C TRP A 129 10.16 -4.80 -12.47
N LEU A 130 11.06 -4.63 -13.45
CA LEU A 130 10.77 -3.92 -14.69
C LEU A 130 9.64 -4.60 -15.47
N LEU A 131 9.71 -5.92 -15.64
CA LEU A 131 8.70 -6.70 -16.35
C LEU A 131 7.34 -6.58 -15.68
N MET A 132 7.27 -6.73 -14.35
CA MET A 132 6.02 -6.61 -13.60
C MET A 132 5.45 -5.18 -13.70
N THR A 133 6.31 -4.16 -13.66
CA THR A 133 5.88 -2.76 -13.79
C THR A 133 5.30 -2.49 -15.18
N LEU A 134 5.97 -2.94 -16.25
CA LEU A 134 5.46 -2.82 -17.61
C LEU A 134 4.17 -3.59 -17.81
N ALA A 135 4.07 -4.80 -17.26
CA ALA A 135 2.85 -5.60 -17.32
C ALA A 135 1.69 -4.89 -16.60
N THR A 136 1.92 -4.31 -15.42
CA THR A 136 0.88 -3.55 -14.69
C THR A 136 0.43 -2.30 -15.46
N LEU A 137 1.35 -1.55 -16.07
CA LEU A 137 1.00 -0.40 -16.90
C LEU A 137 0.22 -0.81 -18.15
N ALA A 138 0.63 -1.90 -18.81
CA ALA A 138 -0.10 -2.45 -19.96
C ALA A 138 -1.50 -2.93 -19.56
N MET A 139 -1.64 -3.58 -18.40
CA MET A 139 -2.94 -4.00 -17.86
C MET A 139 -3.82 -2.79 -17.52
N ALA A 140 -3.26 -1.71 -16.98
CA ALA A 140 -4.01 -0.49 -16.72
C ALA A 140 -4.50 0.18 -18.01
N ALA A 141 -3.67 0.21 -19.05
CA ALA A 141 -4.06 0.71 -20.37
C ALA A 141 -5.14 -0.17 -21.02
N LEU A 142 -4.98 -1.49 -20.95
CA LEU A 142 -5.97 -2.44 -21.46
C LEU A 142 -7.30 -2.31 -20.74
N ALA A 143 -7.28 -2.16 -19.41
CA ALA A 143 -8.49 -1.93 -18.62
C ALA A 143 -9.23 -0.67 -19.07
N TYR A 144 -8.49 0.42 -19.36
CA TYR A 144 -9.11 1.63 -19.90
C TYR A 144 -9.78 1.37 -21.26
N VAL A 145 -9.06 0.77 -22.21
CA VAL A 145 -9.57 0.52 -23.58
C VAL A 145 -10.79 -0.39 -23.60
N ILE A 146 -10.84 -1.40 -22.71
CA ILE A 146 -11.96 -2.35 -22.65
C ILE A 146 -13.20 -1.70 -22.02
N ILE A 147 -13.02 -0.86 -20.99
CA ILE A 147 -14.14 -0.33 -20.19
C ILE A 147 -14.66 1.00 -20.76
N SER A 148 -13.82 1.80 -21.41
CA SER A 148 -14.19 3.13 -21.91
C SER A 148 -15.40 3.16 -22.86
N PRO A 149 -15.66 2.13 -23.70
CA PRO A 149 -16.86 2.13 -24.55
C PRO A 149 -18.17 2.01 -23.75
N TRP A 150 -18.11 1.51 -22.51
CA TRP A 150 -19.28 1.31 -21.64
C TRP A 150 -19.41 2.44 -20.63
N SER A 151 -18.29 2.85 -20.03
CA SER A 151 -18.25 3.93 -19.05
C SER A 151 -16.85 4.50 -18.95
N GLU A 152 -16.67 5.71 -19.47
CA GLU A 152 -15.38 6.42 -19.41
C GLU A 152 -14.94 6.68 -17.97
N LEU A 153 -15.86 7.10 -17.09
CA LEU A 153 -15.57 7.31 -15.68
C LEU A 153 -15.07 6.02 -15.00
N LEU A 154 -15.75 4.89 -15.23
CA LEU A 154 -15.34 3.61 -14.66
C LEU A 154 -13.98 3.17 -15.20
N ALA A 155 -13.73 3.40 -16.50
CA ALA A 155 -12.45 3.11 -17.13
C ALA A 155 -11.30 3.89 -16.48
N ILE A 156 -11.50 5.19 -16.21
CA ILE A 156 -10.53 6.04 -15.51
C ILE A 156 -10.26 5.49 -14.10
N ILE A 157 -11.32 5.16 -13.35
CA ILE A 157 -11.21 4.66 -11.98
C ILE A 157 -10.43 3.33 -11.95
N VAL A 158 -10.84 2.35 -12.76
CA VAL A 158 -10.24 1.00 -12.76
C VAL A 158 -8.80 1.04 -13.28
N SER A 159 -8.54 1.80 -14.35
CA SER A 159 -7.18 1.99 -14.89
C SER A 159 -6.26 2.65 -13.85
N SER A 160 -6.74 3.70 -13.16
CA SER A 160 -5.97 4.40 -12.13
C SER A 160 -5.65 3.50 -10.92
N ILE A 161 -6.62 2.71 -10.44
CA ILE A 161 -6.41 1.74 -9.34
C ILE A 161 -5.39 0.66 -9.75
N THR A 162 -5.48 0.18 -10.99
CA THR A 162 -4.54 -0.82 -11.53
C THR A 162 -3.13 -0.24 -11.63
N GLY A 163 -3.00 0.96 -12.20
CA GLY A 163 -1.73 1.68 -12.33
C GLY A 163 -1.09 2.01 -10.97
N TYR A 164 -1.90 2.31 -9.96
CA TYR A 164 -1.44 2.52 -8.58
C TYR A 164 -0.67 1.31 -8.01
N GLY A 165 -0.93 0.10 -8.52
CA GLY A 165 -0.20 -1.12 -8.16
C GLY A 165 1.31 -1.05 -8.39
N VAL A 166 1.80 -0.14 -9.23
CA VAL A 166 3.24 0.11 -9.44
C VAL A 166 3.96 0.49 -8.15
N ILE A 167 3.31 1.21 -7.24
CA ILE A 167 3.89 1.57 -5.93
C ILE A 167 4.16 0.31 -5.12
N MET A 168 3.20 -0.63 -5.08
CA MET A 168 3.35 -1.90 -4.38
C MET A 168 4.44 -2.77 -5.02
N LEU A 169 4.58 -2.76 -6.35
CA LEU A 169 5.66 -3.47 -7.05
C LEU A 169 7.05 -2.90 -6.72
N ALA A 170 7.18 -1.57 -6.68
CA ALA A 170 8.42 -0.91 -6.28
C ALA A 170 8.78 -1.24 -4.83
N ALA A 171 7.79 -1.19 -3.93
CA ALA A 171 7.97 -1.61 -2.54
C ALA A 171 8.43 -3.07 -2.45
N ASN A 172 7.77 -3.96 -3.18
CA ASN A 172 8.06 -5.38 -3.21
C ASN A 172 9.50 -5.67 -3.65
N TYR A 173 9.95 -5.02 -4.72
CA TYR A 173 11.33 -5.12 -5.20
C TYR A 173 12.33 -4.64 -4.14
N ARG A 174 12.07 -3.50 -3.50
CA ARG A 174 12.98 -2.92 -2.50
C ARG A 174 13.03 -3.73 -1.21
N ILE A 175 11.91 -4.26 -0.73
CA ILE A 175 11.88 -5.18 0.42
C ILE A 175 12.70 -6.42 0.09
N SER A 176 12.44 -7.03 -1.06
CA SER A 176 13.12 -8.26 -1.48
C SER A 176 14.62 -8.05 -1.65
N SER A 177 15.03 -6.89 -2.19
CA SER A 177 16.45 -6.61 -2.47
C SER A 177 17.22 -6.17 -1.24
N TYR A 178 16.64 -5.33 -0.38
CA TYR A 178 17.39 -4.61 0.67
C TYR A 178 16.96 -4.95 2.10
N PHE A 179 15.71 -5.39 2.30
CA PHE A 179 15.10 -5.51 3.62
C PHE A 179 14.47 -6.90 3.84
N SER A 180 15.08 -7.94 3.27
CA SER A 180 14.60 -9.32 3.37
C SER A 180 14.75 -9.88 4.79
N ILE A 181 15.89 -9.70 5.45
CA ILE A 181 16.10 -10.18 6.82
C ILE A 181 16.80 -9.08 7.62
N TYR A 182 16.22 -8.67 8.74
CA TYR A 182 16.81 -7.70 9.65
C TYR A 182 16.38 -7.94 11.10
N GLY A 183 17.21 -7.48 12.03
CA GLY A 183 16.83 -7.37 13.44
C GLY A 183 16.12 -6.05 13.70
N HIS A 184 15.00 -6.07 14.41
CA HIS A 184 14.35 -4.86 14.90
C HIS A 184 13.94 -5.05 16.35
N ARG A 185 14.59 -4.29 17.25
CA ARG A 185 14.49 -4.48 18.71
C ARG A 185 14.91 -5.91 19.08
N GLU A 186 14.05 -6.66 19.77
CA GLU A 186 14.27 -8.06 20.16
C GLU A 186 13.62 -9.06 19.18
N LYS A 187 13.30 -8.62 17.97
CA LYS A 187 12.64 -9.44 16.96
C LYS A 187 13.50 -9.61 15.72
N LEU A 188 13.56 -10.84 15.22
CA LEU A 188 14.01 -11.15 13.88
C LEU A 188 12.84 -11.00 12.92
N VAL A 189 13.01 -10.14 11.91
CA VAL A 189 12.01 -9.95 10.86
C VAL A 189 12.50 -10.62 9.58
N ILE A 190 11.62 -11.44 8.99
CA ILE A 190 11.86 -12.14 7.74
C ILE A 190 10.75 -11.74 6.77
N ASN A 191 11.16 -11.11 5.68
CA ASN A 191 10.32 -10.69 4.58
C ASN A 191 10.55 -11.58 3.36
N ASN A 192 9.59 -12.46 3.07
CA ASN A 192 9.45 -13.05 1.75
C ASN A 192 8.59 -12.11 0.90
N SER A 193 9.21 -11.11 0.28
CA SER A 193 8.50 -10.10 -0.51
C SER A 193 7.54 -9.25 0.36
N ILE A 194 6.68 -8.42 -0.23
CA ILE A 194 5.69 -7.60 0.50
C ILE A 194 4.63 -8.45 1.20
N TRP A 195 4.33 -9.64 0.65
CA TRP A 195 3.24 -10.52 1.09
C TRP A 195 3.63 -11.42 2.27
N GLY A 196 4.83 -12.00 2.25
CA GLY A 196 5.31 -12.85 3.31
C GLY A 196 6.03 -12.03 4.38
N PHE A 197 5.36 -11.76 5.50
CA PHE A 197 5.94 -11.04 6.63
C PHE A 197 5.88 -11.91 7.88
N ILE A 198 7.04 -12.16 8.48
CA ILE A 198 7.17 -12.92 9.72
C ILE A 198 8.02 -12.12 10.72
N SER A 199 7.57 -12.06 11.96
CA SER A 199 8.29 -11.43 13.07
C SER A 199 8.38 -12.40 14.25
N ILE A 200 9.60 -12.80 14.60
CA ILE A 200 9.90 -13.81 15.64
C ILE A 200 10.69 -13.14 16.75
N LYS A 201 10.29 -13.31 18.01
CA LYS A 201 11.11 -12.88 19.15
C LYS A 201 12.37 -13.72 19.22
N VAL A 202 13.54 -13.08 19.30
CA VAL A 202 14.84 -13.78 19.34
C VAL A 202 14.93 -14.72 20.53
N ALA A 203 14.31 -14.37 21.67
CA ALA A 203 14.21 -15.22 22.86
C ALA A 203 13.51 -16.57 22.63
N TYR A 204 12.72 -16.72 21.56
CA TYR A 204 12.06 -18.00 21.21
C TYR A 204 12.90 -18.89 20.28
N ILE A 205 14.08 -18.42 19.85
CA ILE A 205 14.97 -19.19 18.99
C ILE A 205 15.85 -20.08 19.88
N ALA A 206 15.52 -21.37 19.95
CA ALA A 206 16.26 -22.33 20.78
C ALA A 206 17.68 -22.62 20.24
N SER A 207 17.83 -22.73 18.92
CA SER A 207 19.11 -23.02 18.27
C SER A 207 19.09 -22.59 16.80
N VAL A 208 20.26 -22.30 16.24
CA VAL A 208 20.45 -22.01 14.80
C VAL A 208 21.29 -23.12 14.18
N ALA A 209 20.75 -23.81 13.17
CA ALA A 209 21.44 -24.88 12.46
C ALA A 209 21.65 -24.52 10.98
N LEU A 210 22.86 -24.75 10.49
CA LEU A 210 23.18 -24.62 9.06
C LEU A 210 22.83 -25.92 8.36
N GLY A 211 22.05 -25.83 7.27
CA GLY A 211 21.61 -26.99 6.53
C GLY A 211 21.03 -26.64 5.17
N ARG A 212 20.77 -27.66 4.35
CA ARG A 212 19.95 -27.54 3.15
C ARG A 212 18.57 -28.10 3.49
N TYR A 213 17.55 -27.25 3.40
CA TYR A 213 16.17 -27.59 3.71
C TYR A 213 15.36 -27.60 2.39
N PRO A 214 15.38 -28.70 1.61
CA PRO A 214 14.63 -28.79 0.37
C PRO A 214 13.12 -28.87 0.63
N ARG A 215 12.34 -28.10 -0.13
CA ARG A 215 10.87 -27.98 0.02
C ARG A 215 10.10 -29.30 -0.08
N LYS A 216 10.68 -30.35 -0.67
CA LYS A 216 9.99 -31.64 -0.88
C LYS A 216 9.94 -32.54 0.36
N ASP A 217 10.89 -32.36 1.29
CA ASP A 217 11.05 -33.27 2.43
C ASP A 217 10.30 -32.77 3.68
N ASP A 218 9.92 -31.49 3.72
CA ASP A 218 9.13 -30.87 4.78
C ASP A 218 7.77 -30.40 4.26
N LYS A 219 6.80 -31.33 4.18
CA LYS A 219 5.39 -30.97 3.89
C LYS A 219 4.71 -30.28 5.07
N GLU A 220 5.20 -30.49 6.30
CA GLU A 220 4.56 -29.99 7.53
C GLU A 220 5.24 -28.71 8.09
N GLY A 221 6.49 -28.40 7.70
CA GLY A 221 7.26 -27.31 8.32
C GLY A 221 7.23 -25.94 7.62
N LEU A 222 6.86 -25.87 6.32
CA LEU A 222 7.07 -24.66 5.50
C LEU A 222 5.83 -24.21 4.71
N SER A 223 4.64 -24.73 5.03
CA SER A 223 3.39 -24.38 4.33
C SER A 223 2.90 -22.95 4.57
N TRP A 224 3.62 -22.13 5.34
CA TRP A 224 3.21 -20.78 5.76
C TRP A 224 3.97 -19.66 5.04
N LEU A 225 4.85 -19.96 4.08
CA LEU A 225 5.59 -18.98 3.27
C LEU A 225 4.92 -18.68 1.92
N TRP A 226 3.59 -18.50 1.93
CA TRP A 226 2.83 -17.99 0.79
C TRP A 226 2.75 -16.46 0.83
#